data_AF-A0A0Q3W538-F1
#
_entry.id   AF-A0A0Q3W538-F1
#
_cell.length_a   1.000
_cell.length_b   1.000
_cell.length_c   1.000
_cell.angle_alpha   90.00
_cell.angle_beta   90.00
_cell.angle_gamma   90.00
#
_symmetry.space_group_name_H-M   'P 1'
#
loop_
_entity.id
_entity.type
_entity.pdbx_description
1 polymer ?
#
loop_
_entity_poly.entity_id
_entity_poly.type
_entity_poly.pdbx_seq_one_letter_code
_entity_poly.pdbx_strand_id
1 'polypeptide(L)'
;MENFNKPSNDLIGDILKNYEKTGGMDNLKGQGKPLSDEYFSGDIFQHFQKIAKDAGFKPHWLKLQHEIRDELKDIAEKYVKGQKTDLQFRVTKVNEKIIQYNKSCPPPMQKGVVRLETIESASQRW
;
A
#
# COMPACT_ATOMS: atom_id res chain seq x y z
N MET A 1 -20.78 16.10 -52.47
CA MET A 1 -21.30 17.36 -51.89
C MET A 1 -20.47 17.62 -50.65
N GLU A 2 -19.22 18.04 -50.84
CA GLU A 2 -18.26 18.27 -49.75
C GLU A 2 -18.08 19.76 -49.59
N ASN A 3 -18.57 20.31 -48.48
CA ASN A 3 -18.13 21.61 -48.00
C ASN A 3 -18.41 21.74 -46.50
N PHE A 4 -17.48 22.45 -45.85
CA PHE A 4 -17.51 23.00 -44.49
C PHE A 4 -17.02 22.10 -43.34
N ASN A 5 -15.71 21.87 -43.28
CA ASN A 5 -14.98 22.16 -42.04
C ASN A 5 -13.50 22.44 -42.32
N LYS A 6 -13.22 23.64 -42.84
CA LYS A 6 -11.84 24.17 -42.85
C LYS A 6 -11.55 24.54 -41.39
N PRO A 7 -10.52 24.00 -40.73
CA PRO A 7 -10.26 24.37 -39.35
C PRO A 7 -10.05 25.87 -39.32
N SER A 8 -10.87 26.58 -38.54
CA SER A 8 -10.63 27.98 -38.20
C SER A 8 -9.17 28.06 -37.77
N ASN A 9 -8.42 28.97 -38.37
CA ASN A 9 -7.00 29.17 -38.07
C ASN A 9 -6.89 29.39 -36.56
N ASP A 10 -6.48 28.35 -35.81
CA ASP A 10 -6.50 28.36 -34.36
C ASP A 10 -5.24 29.07 -33.88
N LEU A 11 -5.28 30.39 -34.00
CA LEU A 11 -4.18 31.27 -33.62
C LEU A 11 -3.79 31.06 -32.15
N ILE A 12 -4.76 30.75 -31.27
CA ILE A 12 -4.50 30.43 -29.87
C ILE A 12 -3.72 29.11 -29.76
N GLY A 13 -4.15 28.07 -30.49
CA GLY A 13 -3.45 26.78 -30.57
C GLY A 13 -2.03 26.90 -31.14
N ASP A 14 -1.82 27.75 -32.15
CA ASP A 14 -0.49 28.00 -32.71
C ASP A 14 0.42 28.76 -31.73
N ILE A 15 -0.13 29.73 -30.99
CA ILE A 15 0.60 30.44 -29.92
C ILE A 15 0.99 29.45 -28.82
N LEU A 16 0.07 28.60 -28.35
CA LEU A 16 0.32 27.59 -27.34
C LEU A 16 1.40 26.59 -27.77
N LYS A 17 1.32 26.05 -29.00
CA LYS A 17 2.33 25.12 -29.53
C LYS A 17 3.72 25.74 -29.63
N ASN A 18 3.81 27.01 -30.04
CA ASN A 18 5.10 27.69 -30.11
C ASN A 18 5.65 28.01 -28.71
N TYR A 19 4.78 28.34 -27.76
CA TYR A 19 5.15 28.55 -26.37
C TYR A 19 5.61 27.26 -25.68
N GLU A 20 4.96 26.13 -25.95
CA GLU A 20 5.39 24.79 -25.51
C GLU A 20 6.76 24.42 -26.09
N LYS A 21 6.96 24.59 -27.40
CA LYS A 21 8.25 24.27 -28.08
C LYS A 21 9.44 25.08 -27.57
N THR A 22 9.19 26.28 -27.05
CA THR A 22 10.22 27.16 -26.49
C THR A 22 10.50 26.89 -25.01
N GLY A 23 9.89 25.84 -24.43
CA GLY A 23 10.05 25.47 -23.03
C GLY A 23 9.27 26.38 -22.07
N GLY A 24 8.36 27.22 -22.58
CA GLY A 24 7.54 28.14 -21.77
C GLY A 24 6.61 27.43 -20.78
N MET A 25 6.34 26.14 -20.99
CA MET A 25 5.56 25.28 -20.08
C MET A 25 6.40 24.49 -19.06
N ASP A 26 7.74 24.51 -19.13
CA ASP A 26 8.58 23.61 -18.31
C ASP A 26 8.74 24.08 -16.85
N ASN A 27 8.43 25.35 -16.55
CA ASN A 27 8.61 25.95 -15.22
C ASN A 27 7.44 26.87 -14.84
N LEU A 28 6.20 26.41 -15.04
CA LEU A 28 5.03 27.20 -14.69
C LEU A 28 4.92 27.34 -13.16
N LYS A 29 4.61 28.55 -12.70
CA LYS A 29 4.36 28.81 -11.28
C LYS A 29 3.17 27.98 -10.81
N GLY A 30 3.44 26.99 -9.96
CA GLY A 30 2.43 26.07 -9.42
C GLY A 30 2.44 24.66 -10.04
N GLN A 31 3.34 24.37 -10.99
CA GLN A 31 3.45 23.05 -11.63
C GLN A 31 3.94 21.94 -10.68
N GLY A 32 4.37 22.29 -9.46
CA GLY A 32 4.97 21.37 -8.51
C GLY A 32 6.31 20.84 -9.02
N LYS A 33 6.95 19.96 -8.23
CA LYS A 33 8.09 19.18 -8.70
C LYS A 33 7.58 17.84 -9.22
N PRO A 34 8.08 17.35 -10.38
CA PRO A 34 7.77 16.00 -10.81
C PRO A 34 8.21 15.00 -9.74
N LEU A 35 7.38 13.98 -9.51
CA LEU A 35 7.77 12.87 -8.64
C LEU A 35 8.96 12.16 -9.29
N SER A 36 9.94 11.75 -8.48
CA SER A 36 11.09 10.99 -8.98
C SER A 36 10.64 9.65 -9.56
N ASP A 37 11.33 9.16 -10.59
CA ASP A 37 11.06 7.83 -11.18
C ASP A 37 11.07 6.70 -10.13
N GLU A 38 11.89 6.86 -9.07
CA GLU A 38 11.94 5.93 -7.94
C GLU A 38 10.60 5.81 -7.19
N TYR A 39 9.77 6.85 -7.19
CA TYR A 39 8.44 6.82 -6.57
C TYR A 39 7.53 5.80 -7.26
N PHE A 40 7.73 5.61 -8.56
CA PHE A 40 6.97 4.66 -9.38
C PHE A 40 7.61 3.27 -9.42
N SER A 41 8.88 3.14 -9.01
CA SER A 41 9.60 1.87 -8.97
C SER A 41 9.69 1.32 -7.54
N GLY A 42 8.70 0.54 -7.12
CA GLY A 42 8.74 -0.18 -5.84
C GLY A 42 7.40 -0.76 -5.42
N ASP A 43 7.43 -1.78 -4.57
CA ASP A 43 6.24 -2.25 -3.86
C ASP A 43 5.76 -1.12 -2.92
N ILE A 44 4.44 -0.92 -2.84
CA ILE A 44 3.77 0.08 -2.00
C ILE A 44 4.31 0.03 -0.56
N PHE A 45 4.65 -1.15 -0.07
CA PHE A 45 5.23 -1.33 1.26
C PHE A 45 6.63 -0.71 1.42
N GLN A 46 7.48 -0.82 0.41
CA GLN A 46 8.82 -0.20 0.43
C GLN A 46 8.71 1.32 0.41
N HIS A 47 7.79 1.83 -0.40
CA HIS A 47 7.53 3.26 -0.48
C HIS A 47 7.00 3.81 0.85
N PHE A 48 6.04 3.11 1.46
CA PHE A 48 5.52 3.47 2.77
C PHE A 48 6.61 3.45 3.87
N GLN A 49 7.46 2.42 3.90
CA GLN A 49 8.56 2.36 4.86
C GLN A 49 9.55 3.52 4.70
N LYS A 50 9.87 3.89 3.45
CA LYS A 50 10.74 5.02 3.15
C LYS A 50 10.14 6.33 3.66
N ILE A 51 8.88 6.62 3.32
CA ILE A 51 8.16 7.81 3.82
C ILE A 51 8.10 7.82 5.34
N ALA A 52 7.72 6.70 5.96
CA ALA A 52 7.59 6.58 7.40
C ALA A 52 8.93 6.83 8.11
N LYS A 53 10.02 6.28 7.57
CA LYS A 53 11.39 6.49 8.08
C LYS A 53 11.84 7.93 7.91
N ASP A 54 11.62 8.51 6.73
CA ASP A 54 12.00 9.90 6.42
C ASP A 54 11.22 10.90 7.28
N ALA A 55 9.97 10.58 7.64
CA ALA A 55 9.12 11.35 8.55
C ALA A 55 9.39 11.07 10.05
N GLY A 56 10.31 10.15 10.39
CA GLY A 56 10.55 9.72 11.77
C GLY A 56 9.36 9.00 12.43
N PHE A 57 8.37 8.57 11.65
CA PHE A 57 7.13 8.00 12.12
C PHE A 57 7.17 6.48 12.08
N LYS A 58 7.02 5.81 13.23
CA LYS A 58 6.85 4.36 13.30
C LYS A 58 5.36 4.03 13.50
N PRO A 59 4.69 3.44 12.51
CA PRO A 59 3.27 3.12 12.63
C PRO A 59 3.00 2.08 13.70
N HIS A 60 1.95 2.29 14.49
CA HIS A 60 1.57 1.38 15.56
C HIS A 60 1.26 -0.05 15.08
N TRP A 61 0.71 -0.19 13.87
CA TRP A 61 0.33 -1.48 13.30
C TRP A 61 1.53 -2.41 13.03
N LEU A 62 2.75 -1.89 12.88
CA LEU A 62 3.97 -2.73 12.75
C LEU A 62 4.24 -3.53 14.01
N LYS A 63 3.95 -2.95 15.18
CA LYS A 63 4.04 -3.67 16.46
C LYS A 63 3.01 -4.79 16.51
N LEU A 64 1.76 -4.48 16.15
CA LEU A 64 0.68 -5.46 16.07
C LEU A 64 1.02 -6.59 15.09
N GLN A 65 1.63 -6.28 13.94
CA GLN A 65 2.05 -7.28 12.96
C GLN A 65 3.04 -8.29 13.54
N HIS A 66 4.07 -7.81 14.26
CA HIS A 66 5.02 -8.70 14.93
C HIS A 66 4.36 -9.55 16.02
N GLU A 67 3.51 -8.94 16.85
CA GLU A 67 2.78 -9.68 17.90
C GLU A 67 1.90 -10.80 17.30
N ILE A 68 1.16 -10.49 16.23
CA ILE A 68 0.32 -11.47 15.53
C ILE A 68 1.17 -12.61 14.96
N ARG A 69 2.28 -12.28 14.28
CA ARG A 69 3.19 -13.28 13.70
C ARG A 69 3.75 -14.22 14.77
N ASP A 70 4.22 -13.66 15.88
CA ASP A 70 4.87 -14.44 16.93
C ASP A 70 3.84 -15.33 17.66
N GLU A 71 2.62 -14.83 17.89
CA GLU A 71 1.53 -15.63 18.44
C GLU A 71 1.09 -16.75 17.50
N LEU A 72 0.97 -16.48 16.19
CA LEU A 72 0.62 -17.49 15.19
C LEU A 72 1.64 -18.62 15.15
N LYS A 73 2.94 -18.31 15.24
CA LYS A 73 4.01 -19.31 15.31
C LYS A 73 3.89 -20.19 16.55
N ASP A 74 3.70 -19.60 17.73
CA ASP A 74 3.55 -20.35 18.98
C ASP A 74 2.28 -21.24 18.96
N ILE A 75 1.17 -20.76 18.42
CA ILE A 75 -0.05 -21.56 18.26
C ILE A 75 0.20 -22.72 17.28
N ALA A 76 0.85 -22.47 16.14
CA ALA A 76 1.17 -23.50 15.15
C ALA A 76 2.07 -24.59 15.75
N GLU A 77 3.12 -24.21 16.49
CA GLU A 77 4.01 -25.18 17.15
C GLU A 77 3.26 -26.06 18.18
N LYS A 78 2.40 -25.46 19.01
CA LYS A 78 1.59 -26.20 19.99
C LYS A 78 0.57 -27.11 19.32
N TYR A 79 -0.02 -26.66 18.22
CA TYR A 79 -0.95 -27.46 17.42
C TYR A 79 -0.26 -28.71 16.85
N VAL A 80 0.96 -28.56 16.29
CA VAL A 80 1.77 -29.68 15.78
C VAL A 80 2.19 -30.64 16.90
N LYS A 81 2.50 -30.13 18.09
CA LYS A 81 2.81 -30.93 19.29
C LYS A 81 1.59 -31.62 19.92
N GLY A 82 0.39 -31.48 19.33
CA GLY A 82 -0.84 -32.10 19.80
C GLY A 82 -1.47 -31.43 21.04
N GLN A 83 -0.93 -30.28 21.48
CA GLN A 83 -1.43 -29.54 22.64
C GLN A 83 -2.61 -28.66 22.21
N LYS A 84 -3.82 -29.23 22.17
CA LYS A 84 -5.01 -28.56 21.64
C LYS A 84 -5.77 -27.68 22.64
N THR A 85 -5.42 -27.75 23.92
CA THR A 85 -6.10 -27.00 24.98
C THR A 85 -5.96 -25.48 24.74
N ASP A 86 -7.07 -24.76 24.82
CA ASP A 86 -7.17 -23.29 24.67
C ASP A 86 -6.71 -22.70 23.33
N LEU A 87 -6.23 -23.50 22.36
CA LEU A 87 -5.75 -22.96 21.08
C LEU A 87 -6.85 -22.24 20.30
N GLN A 88 -8.09 -22.76 20.36
CA GLN A 88 -9.23 -22.12 19.70
C GLN A 88 -9.49 -20.72 20.26
N PHE A 89 -9.42 -20.55 21.59
CA PHE A 89 -9.57 -19.26 22.24
C PHE A 89 -8.45 -18.29 21.85
N ARG A 90 -7.21 -18.79 21.80
CA ARG A 90 -6.05 -18.01 21.37
C ARG A 90 -6.16 -17.53 19.92
N VAL A 91 -6.63 -18.39 19.01
CA VAL A 91 -6.90 -17.99 17.60
C VAL A 91 -7.95 -16.87 17.54
N THR A 92 -9.00 -16.94 18.36
CA THR A 92 -9.98 -15.84 18.47
C THR A 92 -9.32 -14.53 18.91
N LYS A 93 -8.42 -14.57 19.89
CA LYS A 93 -7.66 -13.39 20.34
C LYS A 93 -6.73 -12.84 19.27
N VAL A 94 -6.05 -13.71 18.52
CA VAL A 94 -5.25 -13.28 17.37
C VAL A 94 -6.14 -12.60 16.32
N ASN A 95 -7.33 -13.13 16.03
CA ASN A 95 -8.25 -12.52 15.08
C ASN A 95 -8.75 -11.13 15.53
N GLU A 96 -8.98 -10.91 16.82
CA GLU A 96 -9.26 -9.58 17.37
C GLU A 96 -8.11 -8.59 17.04
N LYS A 97 -6.84 -9.02 17.20
CA LYS A 97 -5.67 -8.23 16.83
C LYS A 97 -5.56 -7.98 15.33
N ILE A 98 -5.87 -8.98 14.50
CA ILE A 98 -5.87 -8.84 13.03
C ILE A 98 -6.88 -7.76 12.60
N ILE A 99 -8.07 -7.72 13.22
CA ILE A 99 -9.06 -6.68 12.95
C ILE A 99 -8.52 -5.29 13.35
N GLN A 100 -7.84 -5.16 14.49
CA GLN A 100 -7.21 -3.91 14.92
C GLN A 100 -6.08 -3.47 13.97
N TYR A 101 -5.25 -4.42 13.54
CA TYR A 101 -4.21 -4.21 12.53
C TYR A 101 -4.82 -3.69 11.23
N ASN A 102 -5.86 -4.35 10.70
CA ASN A 102 -6.51 -3.96 9.43
C ASN A 102 -7.13 -2.56 9.49
N LYS A 103 -7.63 -2.12 10.65
CA LYS A 103 -8.16 -0.75 10.84
C LYS A 103 -7.09 0.34 10.71
N SER A 104 -5.83 -0.01 10.98
CA SER A 104 -4.71 0.94 11.03
C SER A 104 -3.78 0.83 9.81
N CYS A 105 -3.85 -0.30 9.09
CA CYS A 105 -2.96 -0.65 8.00
C CYS A 105 -3.56 -0.22 6.64
N PRO A 106 -2.72 0.20 5.66
CA PRO A 106 -3.19 0.50 4.32
C PRO A 106 -3.97 -0.66 3.67
N PRO A 107 -5.00 -0.40 2.84
CA PRO A 107 -5.80 -1.43 2.17
C PRO A 107 -5.03 -2.60 1.52
N PRO A 108 -3.93 -2.37 0.76
CA PRO A 108 -3.20 -3.48 0.13
C PRO A 108 -2.49 -4.41 1.13
N MET A 109 -2.34 -3.99 2.37
CA MET A 109 -1.61 -4.74 3.42
C MET A 109 -2.54 -5.40 4.44
N GLN A 110 -3.86 -5.25 4.29
CA GLN A 110 -4.84 -5.90 5.15
C GLN A 110 -4.79 -7.42 4.95
N LYS A 111 -5.01 -8.16 6.05
CA LYS A 111 -4.91 -9.63 6.09
C LYS A 111 -6.25 -10.24 6.52
N GLY A 112 -6.54 -11.44 6.02
CA GLY A 112 -7.72 -12.21 6.43
C GLY A 112 -7.59 -12.79 7.84
N VAL A 113 -8.73 -13.07 8.47
CA VAL A 113 -8.79 -13.83 9.73
C VAL A 113 -8.29 -15.26 9.55
N VAL A 114 -7.78 -15.84 10.63
CA VAL A 114 -7.15 -17.16 10.66
C VAL A 114 -8.05 -18.17 11.37
N ARG A 115 -8.00 -19.43 10.93
CA ARG A 115 -8.67 -20.57 11.57
C ARG A 115 -7.62 -21.52 12.11
N LEU A 116 -7.98 -22.29 13.13
CA LEU A 116 -7.06 -23.26 13.73
C LEU A 116 -6.57 -24.30 12.71
N GLU A 117 -7.46 -24.74 11.81
CA GLU A 117 -7.15 -25.67 10.71
C GLU A 117 -6.12 -25.12 9.72
N THR A 118 -6.03 -23.79 9.57
CA THR A 118 -5.16 -23.11 8.60
C THR A 118 -3.99 -22.39 9.25
N ILE A 119 -3.73 -22.67 10.54
CA ILE A 119 -2.76 -21.92 11.36
C ILE A 119 -1.34 -21.98 10.80
N GLU A 120 -0.94 -23.13 10.27
CA GLU A 120 0.40 -23.33 9.70
C GLU A 120 0.62 -22.47 8.45
N SER A 121 -0.31 -22.54 7.50
CA SER A 121 -0.30 -21.71 6.30
C SER A 121 -0.42 -20.21 6.63
N ALA A 122 -1.21 -19.87 7.66
CA ALA A 122 -1.34 -18.49 8.10
C ALA A 122 -0.03 -17.97 8.72
N SER A 123 0.65 -18.76 9.54
CA SER A 123 1.93 -18.39 10.16
C SER A 123 3.04 -18.10 9.15
N GLN A 124 3.00 -18.69 7.95
CA GLN A 124 3.98 -18.39 6.90
C GLN A 124 3.67 -17.13 6.09
N ARG A 125 2.40 -16.68 6.07
CA ARG A 125 1.94 -15.51 5.32
C ARG A 125 2.05 -14.20 6.11
N TRP A 126 2.36 -14.29 7.40
CA TRP A 126 2.50 -13.19 8.36
C TRP A 126 3.97 -12.92 8.65
#